data_AF-A0A538GRQ1-F1
#
_entry.id   AF-A0A538GRQ1-F1
#
_cell.length_a   1.000
_cell.length_b   1.000
_cell.length_c   1.000
_cell.angle_alpha   90.00
_cell.angle_beta   90.00
_cell.angle_gamma   90.00
#
_symmetry.space_group_name_H-M   'P 1'
#
loop_
_entity.id
_entity.type
_entity.pdbx_description
1 polymer ?
#
loop_
_entity_poly.entity_id
_entity_poly.type
_entity_poly.pdbx_seq_one_letter_code
_entity_poly.pdbx_strand_id
1 'polypeptide(L)'
;MPTRKQRRRRQKELRHDYEFVYVDEEGREVEVDDVPDPAPKRDARRNGKRDAKPARGGGRPVRKIDPPSWKRVLRRALIFAPLIFLAFGVLDHRRDLLGKLALTAVYTALFVPFMYLMDRAMYRAYLRRTGNVPERAARRR
;
A
#
# COMPACT_ATOMS: atom_id res chain seq x y z
N MET A 1 19.76 -38.08 -13.86
CA MET A 1 19.02 -37.20 -14.81
C MET A 1 17.91 -36.44 -14.08
N PRO A 2 17.80 -35.10 -14.20
CA PRO A 2 16.71 -34.35 -13.58
C PRO A 2 15.36 -34.69 -14.23
N THR A 3 14.32 -34.80 -13.40
CA THR A 3 12.99 -35.28 -13.80
C THR A 3 12.29 -34.30 -14.75
N ARG A 4 11.30 -34.78 -15.53
CA ARG A 4 10.48 -33.94 -16.45
C ARG A 4 9.90 -32.70 -15.74
N LYS A 5 9.48 -32.85 -14.48
CA LYS A 5 8.94 -31.77 -13.66
C LYS A 5 9.99 -30.73 -13.29
N GLN A 6 11.21 -31.15 -12.98
CA GLN A 6 12.34 -30.25 -12.68
C GLN A 6 12.77 -29.46 -13.92
N ARG A 7 12.81 -30.11 -15.10
CA ARG A 7 13.11 -29.44 -16.37
C ARG A 7 12.08 -28.36 -16.72
N ARG A 8 10.79 -28.67 -16.58
CA ARG A 8 9.70 -27.71 -16.85
C ARG A 8 9.70 -26.53 -15.88
N ARG A 9 10.12 -26.75 -14.62
CA ARG A 9 10.26 -25.67 -13.64
C ARG A 9 11.43 -24.73 -14.00
N ARG A 10 12.60 -25.28 -14.36
CA ARG A 10 13.74 -24.47 -14.84
C ARG A 10 13.41 -23.68 -16.09
N GLN A 11 12.72 -24.28 -17.06
CA GLN A 11 12.26 -23.58 -18.25
C GLN A 11 11.22 -22.49 -17.97
N LYS A 12 10.51 -22.54 -16.84
CA LYS A 12 9.61 -21.44 -16.42
C LYS A 12 10.38 -20.34 -15.69
N GLU A 13 11.39 -20.70 -14.91
CA GLU A 13 12.26 -19.76 -14.20
C GLU A 13 13.08 -18.94 -15.21
N LEU A 14 13.61 -19.58 -16.27
CA LEU A 14 14.36 -18.93 -17.36
C LEU A 14 13.51 -18.11 -18.34
N ARG A 15 12.17 -18.12 -18.23
CA ARG A 15 11.29 -17.32 -19.12
C ARG A 15 11.22 -15.85 -18.73
N HIS A 16 11.73 -15.49 -17.55
CA HIS A 16 11.56 -14.16 -16.97
C HIS A 16 12.87 -13.37 -16.90
N ASP A 17 13.88 -13.78 -17.66
CA ASP A 17 15.12 -13.03 -17.85
C ASP A 17 14.84 -11.91 -18.87
N TYR A 18 14.08 -10.91 -18.45
CA TYR A 18 13.96 -9.65 -19.19
C TYR A 18 15.10 -8.74 -18.74
N GLU A 19 15.85 -8.23 -19.71
CA GLU A 19 16.85 -7.18 -19.51
C GLU A 19 16.12 -5.84 -19.35
N PHE A 20 16.42 -5.10 -18.29
CA PHE A 20 15.82 -3.80 -18.04
C PHE A 20 16.52 -2.75 -18.90
N VAL A 21 15.93 -2.42 -20.05
CA VAL A 21 16.39 -1.32 -20.90
C VAL A 21 15.69 -0.03 -20.46
N TYR A 22 16.48 0.98 -20.11
CA TYR A 22 15.98 2.32 -19.81
C TYR A 22 15.93 3.12 -21.11
N VAL A 23 14.75 3.65 -21.44
CA VAL A 23 14.50 4.41 -22.66
C VAL A 23 14.15 5.84 -22.26
N ASP A 24 14.72 6.82 -22.97
CA ASP A 24 14.42 8.24 -22.77
C ASP A 24 13.08 8.68 -23.39
N GLU A 25 12.74 9.96 -23.23
CA GLU A 25 11.49 10.55 -23.75
C GLU A 25 11.40 10.56 -25.30
N GLU A 26 12.51 10.29 -25.98
CA GLU A 26 12.65 10.28 -27.43
C GLU A 26 12.82 8.85 -28.00
N GLY A 27 12.73 7.82 -27.15
CA GLY A 27 12.78 6.42 -27.57
C GLY A 27 14.19 5.87 -27.79
N ARG A 28 15.25 6.58 -27.38
CA ARG A 28 16.65 6.13 -27.51
C ARG A 28 17.13 5.41 -26.24
N GLU A 29 17.89 4.36 -26.46
CA GLU A 29 18.54 3.57 -25.40
C GLU A 29 19.67 4.42 -24.79
N VAL A 30 19.63 4.64 -23.47
CA VAL A 30 20.66 5.39 -22.75
C VAL A 30 21.46 4.42 -21.91
N GLU A 31 22.76 4.33 -22.18
CA GLU A 31 23.73 3.57 -21.38
C GLU A 31 23.89 4.31 -20.02
N VAL A 32 23.41 3.70 -18.94
CA VAL A 32 23.54 4.27 -17.59
C VAL A 32 24.91 3.87 -17.05
N ASP A 33 25.91 4.72 -17.25
CA ASP A 33 27.15 4.64 -16.48
C ASP A 33 26.86 4.99 -15.01
N ASP A 34 27.37 4.13 -14.12
CA ASP A 34 27.41 4.24 -12.66
C ASP A 34 26.12 4.02 -11.85
N VAL A 35 25.69 2.76 -11.76
CA VAL A 35 25.01 2.23 -10.55
C VAL A 35 25.74 0.95 -10.12
N PRO A 36 26.18 0.81 -8.85
CA PRO A 36 26.96 -0.34 -8.41
C PRO A 36 26.17 -1.65 -8.54
N ASP A 37 26.82 -2.63 -9.15
CA ASP A 37 26.36 -4.00 -9.42
C ASP A 37 25.46 -4.58 -8.32
N PRO A 38 24.27 -5.13 -8.65
CA PRO A 38 23.59 -6.04 -7.75
C PRO A 38 24.39 -7.34 -7.64
N ALA A 39 25.00 -7.55 -6.48
CA ALA A 39 25.79 -8.72 -6.11
C ALA A 39 25.24 -10.08 -6.64
N PRO A 40 26.11 -11.03 -7.02
CA PRO A 40 25.70 -12.28 -7.63
C PRO A 40 24.86 -13.13 -6.66
N LYS A 41 23.67 -13.54 -7.12
CA LYS A 41 22.79 -14.49 -6.41
C LYS A 41 23.51 -15.84 -6.26
N ARG A 42 24.13 -16.07 -5.10
CA ARG A 42 24.59 -17.39 -4.70
C ARG A 42 23.39 -18.27 -4.34
N ASP A 43 23.16 -19.26 -5.20
CA ASP A 43 22.40 -20.47 -4.89
C ASP A 43 22.91 -21.10 -3.58
N ALA A 44 22.09 -21.07 -2.53
CA ALA A 44 22.32 -21.87 -1.33
C ALA A 44 21.04 -22.60 -0.96
N ARG A 45 20.90 -23.81 -1.51
CA ARG A 45 20.00 -24.84 -0.97
C ARG A 45 20.39 -25.08 0.49
N ARG A 46 19.48 -24.86 1.44
CA ARG A 46 19.56 -25.54 2.74
C ARG A 46 18.18 -25.77 3.35
N ASN A 47 17.83 -27.05 3.37
CA ASN A 47 16.79 -27.65 4.19
C ASN A 47 17.10 -27.41 5.68
N GLY A 48 16.07 -27.15 6.49
CA GLY A 48 16.17 -27.04 7.95
C GLY A 48 15.41 -25.85 8.50
N LYS A 49 14.40 -26.16 9.34
CA LYS A 49 13.65 -25.24 10.22
C LYS A 49 14.49 -24.01 10.59
N ARG A 50 14.07 -22.84 10.13
CA ARG A 50 14.47 -21.57 10.72
C ARG A 50 13.22 -20.93 11.28
N ASP A 51 13.20 -20.82 12.60
CA ASP A 51 12.36 -19.87 13.32
C ASP A 51 12.36 -18.55 12.55
N ALA A 52 11.17 -18.07 12.24
CA ALA A 52 10.97 -16.82 11.52
C ALA A 52 11.50 -15.66 12.38
N LYS A 53 12.80 -15.39 12.28
CA LYS A 53 13.35 -14.10 12.69
C LYS A 53 12.67 -13.03 11.83
N PRO A 54 12.05 -12.00 12.43
CA PRO A 54 11.44 -10.95 11.64
C PRO A 54 12.52 -10.32 10.77
N ALA A 55 12.27 -10.32 9.46
CA ALA A 55 13.17 -9.75 8.48
C ALA A 55 13.34 -8.26 8.80
N ARG A 56 14.46 -7.90 9.46
CA ARG A 56 15.04 -6.56 9.36
C ARG A 56 15.68 -6.47 7.98
N GLY A 57 14.85 -6.42 6.94
CA GLY A 57 15.26 -6.21 5.56
C GLY A 57 14.95 -4.79 5.16
N GLY A 58 15.95 -4.07 4.66
CA GLY A 58 15.93 -2.64 4.33
C GLY A 58 14.85 -2.28 3.30
N GLY A 59 13.72 -1.81 3.80
CA GLY A 59 12.70 -1.10 3.05
C GLY A 59 12.31 0.14 3.84
N ARG A 60 12.05 1.25 3.15
CA ARG A 60 11.69 2.57 3.69
C ARG A 60 11.00 2.50 5.06
N PRO A 61 11.37 3.36 6.04
CA PRO A 61 10.80 3.33 7.38
C PRO A 61 9.27 3.30 7.29
N VAL A 62 8.66 2.22 7.77
CA VAL A 62 7.20 2.09 7.77
C VAL A 62 6.66 3.22 8.62
N ARG A 63 6.08 4.23 7.96
CA ARG A 63 5.55 5.43 8.61
C ARG A 63 4.61 5.01 9.74
N LYS A 64 4.86 5.51 10.96
CA LYS A 64 4.04 5.21 12.13
C LYS A 64 2.58 5.55 11.81
N ILE A 65 1.72 4.54 11.79
CA ILE A 65 0.28 4.73 11.65
C ILE A 65 -0.29 4.85 13.05
N ASP A 66 -0.69 6.07 13.40
CA ASP A 66 -1.41 6.35 14.63
C ASP A 66 -2.76 5.62 14.66
N PRO A 67 -3.29 5.31 15.86
CA PRO A 67 -4.57 4.62 15.98
C PRO A 67 -5.72 5.43 15.35
N PRO A 68 -6.70 4.74 14.73
CA PRO A 68 -7.87 5.40 14.16
C PRO A 68 -8.63 6.14 15.27
N SER A 69 -8.96 7.42 15.04
CA SER A 69 -9.77 8.21 15.96
C SER A 69 -10.88 8.92 15.20
N TRP A 70 -12.08 8.97 15.80
CA TRP A 70 -13.24 9.64 15.23
C TRP A 70 -12.97 11.10 14.87
N LYS A 71 -12.20 11.81 15.72
CA LYS A 71 -11.77 13.20 15.45
C LYS A 71 -10.95 13.32 14.16
N ARG A 72 -10.07 12.35 13.87
CA ARG A 72 -9.26 12.36 12.63
C ARG A 72 -10.09 12.03 11.40
N VAL A 73 -11.02 11.09 11.53
CA VAL A 73 -11.92 10.73 10.43
C VAL A 73 -12.81 11.92 10.07
N LEU A 74 -13.38 12.61 11.06
CA LEU A 74 -14.15 13.85 10.85
C LEU A 74 -13.31 14.93 10.14
N ARG A 75 -12.07 15.15 10.59
CA ARG A 75 -11.18 16.14 9.96
C ARG A 75 -10.84 15.77 8.51
N ARG A 76 -10.65 14.48 8.22
CA ARG A 76 -10.46 13.99 6.84
C ARG A 76 -11.73 14.11 6.01
N ALA A 77 -12.89 13.84 6.59
CA ALA A 77 -14.19 13.98 5.92
C ALA A 77 -14.43 15.42 5.45
N LEU A 78 -13.99 16.43 6.22
CA LEU A 78 -14.03 17.84 5.80
C LEU A 78 -13.21 18.13 4.54
N ILE A 79 -12.16 17.36 4.25
CA ILE A 79 -11.37 17.49 3.02
C ILE A 79 -12.15 16.90 1.83
N PHE A 80 -12.90 15.82 2.06
CA PHE A 80 -13.72 15.19 1.02
C PHE A 80 -15.03 15.93 0.76
N ALA A 81 -15.58 16.64 1.75
CA ALA A 81 -16.82 17.41 1.63
C ALA A 81 -16.84 18.39 0.43
N PRO A 82 -15.84 19.27 0.19
CA PRO A 82 -15.84 20.16 -0.98
C PRO A 82 -15.77 19.39 -2.30
N LEU A 83 -15.10 18.24 -2.33
CA LEU A 83 -14.98 17.40 -3.52
C LEU A 83 -16.32 16.73 -3.87
N ILE A 84 -17.04 16.24 -2.85
CA ILE A 84 -18.41 15.71 -2.98
C ILE A 84 -19.38 16.82 -3.41
N PHE A 85 -19.26 18.00 -2.81
CA PHE A 85 -20.08 19.16 -3.17
C PHE A 85 -19.89 19.55 -4.64
N LEU A 86 -18.63 19.62 -5.10
CA LEU A 86 -18.31 19.93 -6.49
C LEU A 86 -18.88 18.86 -7.43
N ALA A 87 -18.75 17.58 -7.08
CA ALA A 87 -19.32 16.48 -7.84
C ALA A 87 -20.84 16.63 -8.00
N PHE A 88 -21.57 16.94 -6.92
CA PHE A 88 -23.01 17.21 -6.99
C PHE A 88 -23.35 18.52 -7.71
N GLY A 89 -22.46 19.52 -7.68
CA GLY A 89 -22.61 20.76 -8.45
C GLY A 89 -22.64 20.50 -9.96
N VAL A 90 -21.80 19.57 -10.44
CA VAL A 90 -21.75 19.16 -11.86
C VAL A 90 -22.88 18.20 -12.19
N LEU A 91 -23.13 17.20 -11.34
CA LEU A 91 -24.10 16.14 -11.62
C LEU A 91 -25.55 16.61 -11.51
N ASP A 92 -25.83 17.51 -10.56
CA ASP A 92 -27.17 17.97 -10.21
C ASP A 92 -27.24 19.51 -10.23
N HIS A 93 -26.93 20.09 -11.40
CA HIS A 93 -26.87 21.54 -11.57
C HIS A 93 -28.20 22.25 -11.28
N ARG A 94 -29.33 21.55 -11.44
CA ARG A 94 -30.69 22.11 -11.28
C ARG A 94 -31.17 22.18 -9.82
N ARG A 95 -30.53 21.49 -8.88
CA ARG A 95 -30.88 21.61 -7.46
C ARG A 95 -30.51 22.97 -6.89
N ASP A 96 -31.38 23.44 -5.99
CA ASP A 96 -31.10 24.60 -5.15
C ASP A 96 -29.83 24.39 -4.30
N LEU A 97 -29.15 25.48 -3.98
CA LEU A 97 -27.90 25.49 -3.21
C LEU A 97 -28.07 24.82 -1.85
N LEU A 98 -29.19 25.07 -1.17
CA LEU A 98 -29.50 24.44 0.12
C LEU A 98 -29.67 22.92 -0.02
N GLY A 99 -30.32 22.49 -1.11
CA GLY A 99 -30.46 21.07 -1.44
C GLY A 99 -29.12 20.39 -1.68
N LYS A 100 -28.20 21.05 -2.40
CA LYS A 100 -26.82 20.56 -2.63
C LYS A 100 -26.03 20.44 -1.33
N LEU A 101 -26.12 21.43 -0.44
CA LEU A 101 -25.46 21.40 0.87
C LEU A 101 -26.03 20.29 1.76
N ALA A 102 -27.35 20.15 1.84
CA ALA A 102 -28.00 19.10 2.62
C ALA A 102 -27.60 17.70 2.11
N LEU A 103 -27.64 17.48 0.79
CA LEU A 103 -27.24 16.22 0.19
C LEU A 103 -25.78 15.90 0.47
N THR A 104 -24.89 16.88 0.29
CA THR A 104 -23.46 16.75 0.59
C THR A 104 -23.23 16.37 2.05
N ALA A 105 -23.93 17.01 2.99
CA ALA A 105 -23.83 16.71 4.41
C ALA A 105 -24.26 15.27 4.71
N VAL A 106 -25.39 14.83 4.17
CA VAL A 106 -25.90 13.46 4.34
C VAL A 106 -24.91 12.42 3.79
N TYR A 107 -24.42 12.61 2.58
CA TYR A 107 -23.47 11.68 1.96
C TYR A 107 -22.13 11.66 2.68
N THR A 108 -21.64 12.83 3.12
CA THR A 108 -20.41 12.92 3.91
C THR A 108 -20.59 12.18 5.25
N ALA A 109 -21.71 12.38 5.94
CA ALA A 109 -22.01 11.70 7.20
C ALA A 109 -22.07 10.17 7.02
N LEU A 110 -22.66 9.69 5.92
CA LEU A 110 -22.73 8.27 5.59
C LEU A 110 -21.35 7.68 5.23
N PHE A 111 -20.44 8.51 4.70
CA PHE A 111 -19.08 8.11 4.36
C PHE A 111 -18.14 8.02 5.58
N VAL A 112 -18.40 8.78 6.65
CA VAL A 112 -17.61 8.76 7.91
C VAL A 112 -17.45 7.35 8.52
N PRO A 113 -18.51 6.55 8.76
CA PRO A 113 -18.35 5.21 9.33
C PRO A 113 -17.54 4.28 8.42
N PHE A 114 -17.68 4.41 7.10
CA PHE A 114 -16.88 3.64 6.14
C PHE A 114 -15.40 4.01 6.22
N MET A 115 -15.07 5.31 6.24
CA MET A 115 -13.68 5.76 6.42
C MET A 115 -13.07 5.25 7.72
N TYR A 116 -13.82 5.25 8.82
CA TYR A 116 -13.33 4.71 10.09
C TYR A 116 -13.01 3.21 10.00
N LEU A 117 -13.84 2.43 9.30
CA LEU A 117 -13.61 1.00 9.10
C LEU A 117 -12.36 0.76 8.25
N MET A 118 -12.15 1.55 7.19
CA MET A 118 -10.96 1.47 6.35
C MET A 118 -9.69 1.82 7.14
N ASP A 119 -9.70 2.91 7.91
CA ASP A 119 -8.58 3.31 8.78
C ASP A 119 -8.29 2.22 9.82
N ARG A 120 -9.32 1.56 10.35
CA ARG A 120 -9.18 0.41 11.26
C ARG A 120 -8.53 -0.79 10.57
N ALA A 121 -8.91 -1.10 9.33
CA ALA A 121 -8.31 -2.18 8.56
C ALA A 121 -6.83 -1.91 8.25
N MET A 122 -6.50 -0.68 7.85
CA MET A 122 -5.11 -0.25 7.62
C MET A 122 -4.27 -0.31 8.90
N TYR A 123 -4.81 0.15 10.02
CA TYR A 123 -4.14 0.06 11.31
C TYR A 123 -3.85 -1.41 11.69
N ARG A 124 -4.82 -2.32 11.50
CA ARG A 124 -4.61 -3.76 11.72
C ARG A 124 -3.54 -4.34 10.80
N ALA A 125 -3.52 -3.95 9.53
CA ALA A 125 -2.49 -4.38 8.59
C ALA A 125 -1.09 -3.86 9.00
N TYR A 126 -1.00 -2.62 9.49
CA TYR A 126 0.23 -2.05 10.01
C TYR A 126 0.76 -2.79 11.24
N LEU A 127 -0.11 -3.12 12.21
CA LEU A 127 0.27 -3.90 13.39
C LEU A 127 0.81 -5.28 13.00
N ARG A 128 0.14 -5.96 12.06
CA ARG A 128 0.58 -7.26 11.53
C ARG A 128 1.95 -7.20 10.86
N ARG A 129 2.26 -6.11 10.17
CA ARG A 129 3.53 -5.93 9.45
C ARG A 129 4.68 -5.48 10.34
N THR A 130 4.41 -4.67 11.37
CA THR A 130 5.45 -4.07 12.20
C THR A 130 5.71 -4.80 13.52
N GLY A 131 4.83 -5.74 13.91
CA GLY A 131 4.95 -6.44 15.20
C GLY A 131 4.80 -5.52 16.42
N ASN A 132 4.52 -4.23 16.21
CA ASN A 132 4.31 -3.26 17.27
C ASN A 132 2.98 -3.56 17.95
N VAL A 133 3.00 -4.28 19.07
CA VAL A 133 1.86 -4.32 19.97
C VAL A 133 1.69 -2.91 20.54
N PRO A 134 0.51 -2.28 20.45
CA PRO A 134 0.32 -0.92 20.94
C PRO A 134 0.65 -0.86 22.43
N GLU A 135 1.56 0.06 22.79
CA GLU A 135 2.14 0.26 24.13
C GLU A 135 1.09 0.39 25.26
N ARG A 136 -0.16 0.74 24.91
CA ARG A 136 -1.30 0.77 25.85
C ARG A 136 -1.63 -0.58 26.48
N ALA A 137 -1.27 -1.71 25.85
CA ALA A 137 -1.44 -3.04 26.42
C ALA A 137 -0.35 -3.38 27.46
N ALA A 138 0.81 -2.71 27.41
CA ALA A 138 1.93 -2.98 28.31
C ALA A 138 1.82 -2.24 29.66
N ARG A 139 1.05 -1.15 29.75
CA ARG A 139 0.84 -0.39 31.00
C ARG A 139 -0.28 -0.93 31.91
N ARG A 140 -0.91 -2.05 31.54
CA ARG A 140 -2.01 -2.68 32.31
C ARG A 140 -1.67 -4.07 32.85
N ARG A 141 -0.40 -4.47 32.79
CA ARG A 141 0.11 -5.67 33.47
C ARG A 141 1.07 -5.27 34.57
#